data_AF-A6GIA4-F1
#
_entry.id   AF-A6GIA4-F1
#
_cell.length_a   1.000
_cell.length_b   1.000
_cell.length_c   1.000
_cell.angle_alpha   90.00
_cell.angle_beta   90.00
_cell.angle_gamma   90.00
#
_symmetry.space_group_name_H-M   'P 1'
#
loop_
_entity.id
_entity.type
_entity.pdbx_description
1 polymer ?
#
loop_
_entity_poly.entity_id
_entity_poly.type
_entity_poly.pdbx_seq_one_letter_code
_entity_poly.pdbx_strand_id
1 'polypeptide(L)'
;MGSADDATEEVGEEESTPTDLPEGSPGVVDCASIDPDGPVTGPEPLSPLGFPEQACDPSTDTGAGSPYRCCSSDPTMVEGVRVFSGDANDQSRWGACVQTELVPASAGLPENGCPVPCNPTASAAQTEATCGAGALCCQAFELTAADCVEDGEGWRPATGADVPALTSWDAQAHDTHQDPGLVACEAFAAGDPARLEACVAQLGVANQRGFCLAGAGAVVCPAAQPSYVDACEALNE
;
A
#
# COMPACT_ATOMS: atom_id res chain seq x y z
N MET A 1 19.11 -55.34 -31.09
CA MET A 1 18.42 -54.13 -31.61
C MET A 1 17.47 -53.71 -30.51
N GLY A 2 17.96 -52.89 -29.58
CA GLY A 2 17.24 -52.52 -28.35
C GLY A 2 16.45 -51.24 -28.55
N SER A 3 15.20 -51.27 -28.08
CA SER A 3 14.28 -50.13 -28.01
C SER A 3 14.84 -49.02 -27.15
N ALA A 4 14.67 -47.78 -27.60
CA ALA A 4 14.81 -46.59 -26.79
C ALA A 4 13.41 -46.27 -26.25
N ASP A 5 13.23 -46.37 -24.93
CA ASP A 5 12.04 -45.91 -24.25
C ASP A 5 12.21 -44.42 -23.91
N ASP A 6 11.17 -43.70 -24.32
CA ASP A 6 10.88 -42.30 -24.14
C ASP A 6 10.49 -42.03 -22.68
N ALA A 7 11.08 -41.01 -22.06
CA ALA A 7 10.68 -40.52 -20.75
C ALA A 7 10.53 -39.00 -20.85
N THR A 8 9.31 -38.58 -21.14
CA THR A 8 8.85 -37.20 -20.99
C THR A 8 8.54 -36.97 -19.52
N GLU A 9 9.33 -36.12 -18.88
CA GLU A 9 9.15 -35.71 -17.48
C GLU A 9 8.11 -34.58 -17.46
N GLU A 10 6.89 -34.88 -16.99
CA GLU A 10 5.84 -33.87 -16.81
C GLU A 10 6.15 -33.06 -15.56
N VAL A 11 6.55 -31.80 -15.77
CA VAL A 11 6.73 -30.83 -14.70
C VAL A 11 5.34 -30.34 -14.31
N GLY A 12 4.88 -30.73 -13.11
CA GLY A 12 3.64 -30.23 -12.56
C GLY A 12 3.75 -28.73 -12.31
N GLU A 13 2.89 -27.94 -12.95
CA GLU A 13 2.66 -26.55 -12.62
C GLU A 13 2.00 -26.51 -11.22
N GLU A 14 2.79 -26.19 -10.19
CA GLU A 14 2.22 -25.88 -8.89
C GLU A 14 1.46 -24.55 -9.02
N GLU A 15 0.14 -24.65 -8.99
CA GLU A 15 -0.78 -23.52 -8.93
C GLU A 15 -0.50 -22.78 -7.61
N SER A 16 0.34 -21.74 -7.69
CA SER A 16 0.62 -20.84 -6.58
C SER A 16 -0.65 -20.09 -6.23
N THR A 17 -1.40 -20.60 -5.26
CA THR A 17 -2.52 -19.88 -4.66
C THR A 17 -2.00 -18.55 -4.08
N PRO A 18 -2.70 -17.43 -4.27
CA PRO A 18 -2.34 -16.17 -3.63
C PRO A 18 -2.20 -16.41 -2.14
N THR A 19 -1.02 -16.16 -1.60
CA THR A 19 -0.73 -16.34 -0.17
C THR A 19 -1.73 -15.50 0.61
N ASP A 20 -2.60 -16.16 1.38
CA ASP A 20 -3.47 -15.51 2.35
C ASP A 20 -2.64 -14.54 3.19
N LEU A 21 -3.16 -13.34 3.43
CA LEU A 21 -2.54 -12.38 4.33
C LEU A 21 -2.18 -13.08 5.66
N PRO A 22 -1.00 -12.82 6.25
CA PRO A 22 -0.57 -13.54 7.42
C PRO A 22 -1.63 -13.46 8.54
N GLU A 23 -1.95 -14.61 9.16
CA GLU A 23 -2.85 -14.66 10.31
C GLU A 23 -2.32 -13.73 11.41
N GLY A 24 -2.95 -12.56 11.58
CA GLY A 24 -2.48 -11.51 12.49
C GLY A 24 -2.38 -10.12 11.86
N SER A 25 -2.45 -10.00 10.53
CA SER A 25 -2.59 -8.71 9.85
C SER A 25 -3.82 -7.95 10.36
N PRO A 26 -3.73 -6.63 10.62
CA PRO A 26 -4.84 -5.85 11.17
C PRO A 26 -6.11 -6.01 10.33
N GLY A 27 -7.21 -6.29 11.04
CA GLY A 27 -8.59 -6.48 10.56
C GLY A 27 -8.90 -6.00 9.15
N VAL A 28 -8.52 -6.81 8.15
CA VAL A 28 -8.85 -6.56 6.76
C VAL A 28 -10.36 -6.75 6.57
N VAL A 29 -11.04 -5.72 6.09
CA VAL A 29 -12.48 -5.75 5.85
C VAL A 29 -12.78 -5.80 4.36
N ASP A 30 -13.90 -6.46 4.05
CA ASP A 30 -14.54 -6.34 2.75
C ASP A 30 -15.28 -5.00 2.69
N CYS A 31 -14.88 -4.10 1.79
CA CYS A 31 -15.52 -2.81 1.61
C CYS A 31 -17.00 -2.93 1.20
N ALA A 32 -17.41 -4.06 0.62
CA ALA A 32 -18.81 -4.32 0.32
C ALA A 32 -19.66 -4.59 1.58
N SER A 33 -19.03 -4.91 2.71
CA SER A 33 -19.69 -5.17 3.98
C SER A 33 -19.93 -3.91 4.84
N ILE A 34 -19.34 -2.77 4.45
CA ILE A 34 -19.50 -1.51 5.17
C ILE A 34 -20.91 -0.96 4.92
N ASP A 35 -21.57 -0.58 6.01
CA ASP A 35 -22.89 0.06 5.95
C ASP A 35 -22.79 1.37 5.14
N PRO A 36 -23.55 1.53 4.04
CA PRO A 36 -23.55 2.76 3.25
C PRO A 36 -24.00 3.99 4.05
N ASP A 37 -24.79 3.80 5.12
CA ASP A 37 -25.22 4.85 6.06
C ASP A 37 -24.30 4.92 7.31
N GLY A 38 -23.27 4.08 7.37
CA GLY A 38 -22.27 4.06 8.43
C GLY A 38 -21.34 5.28 8.41
N PRO A 39 -20.53 5.51 9.46
CA PRO A 39 -19.55 6.59 9.45
C PRO A 39 -18.61 6.39 8.25
N VAL A 40 -18.47 7.43 7.43
CA VAL A 40 -17.57 7.43 6.28
C VAL A 40 -16.17 7.08 6.76
N THR A 41 -15.66 5.92 6.39
CA THR A 41 -14.21 5.69 6.38
C THR A 41 -13.65 6.49 5.20
N GLY A 42 -13.43 7.79 5.42
CA GLY A 42 -13.09 8.73 4.35
C GLY A 42 -13.34 10.19 4.74
N PRO A 43 -12.79 11.14 3.95
CA PRO A 43 -12.49 12.48 4.42
C PRO A 43 -13.71 13.42 4.37
N GLU A 44 -14.59 13.34 5.37
CA GLU A 44 -15.58 14.38 5.73
C GLU A 44 -15.61 14.49 7.28
N PRO A 45 -16.14 15.59 7.86
CA PRO A 45 -15.60 16.18 9.07
C PRO A 45 -16.06 15.42 10.32
N LEU A 46 -15.34 14.36 10.69
CA LEU A 46 -15.03 13.87 12.05
C LEU A 46 -14.54 12.40 12.03
N SER A 47 -13.55 12.09 11.19
CA SER A 47 -12.33 11.49 11.75
C SER A 47 -11.15 12.20 11.09
N PRO A 48 -10.40 13.04 11.81
CA PRO A 48 -9.19 13.64 11.26
C PRO A 48 -8.14 12.53 11.14
N LEU A 49 -8.27 11.68 10.11
CA LEU A 49 -7.36 10.57 9.79
C LEU A 49 -6.80 9.79 10.99
N GLY A 50 -7.62 9.53 12.01
CA GLY A 50 -7.34 8.36 12.84
C GLY A 50 -7.22 7.21 11.85
N PHE A 51 -6.04 6.59 11.79
CA PHE A 51 -5.75 5.50 10.89
C PHE A 51 -6.99 4.61 10.85
N PRO A 52 -7.63 4.40 9.68
CA PRO A 52 -8.86 3.63 9.65
C PRO A 52 -8.52 2.31 10.35
N GLU A 53 -9.26 1.98 11.41
CA GLU A 53 -9.02 0.77 12.21
C GLU A 53 -9.07 -0.51 11.36
N GLN A 54 -9.56 -0.38 10.13
CA GLN A 54 -9.86 -1.44 9.18
C GLN A 54 -9.16 -1.12 7.85
N ALA A 55 -8.10 -1.86 7.56
CA ALA A 55 -7.53 -1.92 6.22
C ALA A 55 -8.43 -2.77 5.31
N CYS A 56 -8.19 -2.74 4.02
CA CYS A 56 -8.78 -3.67 3.06
C CYS A 56 -7.69 -4.18 2.10
N ASP A 57 -7.94 -5.30 1.42
CA ASP A 57 -7.06 -5.86 0.41
C ASP A 57 -7.64 -5.59 -0.99
N PRO A 58 -7.06 -4.65 -1.76
CA PRO A 58 -7.51 -4.31 -3.11
C PRO A 58 -7.60 -5.49 -4.08
N SER A 59 -6.78 -6.53 -3.89
CA SER A 59 -6.75 -7.71 -4.77
C SER A 59 -7.97 -8.61 -4.61
N THR A 60 -8.69 -8.49 -3.49
CA THR A 60 -9.88 -9.27 -3.17
C THR A 60 -11.16 -8.44 -3.19
N ASP A 61 -11.04 -7.12 -3.35
CA ASP A 61 -12.19 -6.22 -3.40
C ASP A 61 -13.00 -6.45 -4.67
N THR A 62 -14.23 -6.91 -4.48
CA THR A 62 -15.15 -7.12 -5.61
C THR A 62 -15.87 -5.84 -6.00
N GLY A 63 -15.90 -4.82 -5.14
CA GLY A 63 -16.52 -3.50 -5.36
C GLY A 63 -17.97 -3.52 -5.85
N ALA A 64 -18.63 -4.68 -5.86
CA ALA A 64 -19.86 -4.88 -6.60
C ALA A 64 -21.07 -4.50 -5.74
N GLY A 65 -21.70 -3.38 -6.08
CA GLY A 65 -22.94 -2.94 -5.45
C GLY A 65 -22.78 -2.17 -4.13
N SER A 66 -21.55 -1.84 -3.74
CA SER A 66 -21.24 -0.94 -2.61
C SER A 66 -20.79 0.44 -3.11
N PRO A 67 -21.10 1.53 -2.39
CA PRO A 67 -20.51 2.84 -2.67
C PRO A 67 -19.04 2.93 -2.24
N TYR A 68 -18.54 1.95 -1.48
CA TYR A 68 -17.16 1.83 -1.06
C TYR A 68 -16.34 0.96 -2.02
N ARG A 69 -15.08 1.36 -2.22
CA ARG A 69 -14.06 0.61 -2.95
C ARG A 69 -12.80 0.54 -2.10
N CYS A 70 -12.09 -0.58 -2.15
CA CYS A 70 -10.77 -0.69 -1.56
C CYS A 70 -9.74 0.02 -2.44
N CYS A 71 -9.25 1.15 -1.97
CA CYS A 71 -8.29 1.97 -2.68
C CYS A 71 -6.90 1.75 -2.10
N SER A 72 -5.96 1.31 -2.94
CA SER A 72 -4.55 1.19 -2.55
C SER A 72 -3.98 2.53 -2.15
N SER A 73 -3.20 2.54 -1.06
CA SER A 73 -2.49 3.73 -0.56
C SER A 73 -1.05 3.83 -1.06
N ASP A 74 -0.63 2.93 -1.95
CA ASP A 74 0.74 2.86 -2.43
C ASP A 74 1.03 3.87 -3.57
N PRO A 75 2.06 4.73 -3.41
CA PRO A 75 2.42 5.76 -4.38
C PRO A 75 3.45 5.33 -5.44
N THR A 76 3.86 4.07 -5.49
CA THR A 76 4.95 3.58 -6.35
C THR A 76 4.66 3.87 -7.81
N MET A 77 5.62 4.58 -8.43
CA MET A 77 5.55 5.08 -9.79
C MET A 77 6.87 4.78 -10.51
N VAL A 78 6.85 3.85 -11.46
CA VAL A 78 8.04 3.52 -12.26
C VAL A 78 7.76 3.92 -13.70
N GLU A 79 8.61 4.77 -14.27
CA GLU A 79 8.49 5.24 -15.66
C GLU A 79 7.13 5.91 -15.98
N GLY A 80 6.53 6.54 -14.97
CA GLY A 80 5.21 7.17 -15.09
C GLY A 80 4.03 6.21 -14.96
N VAL A 81 4.28 4.93 -14.66
CA VAL A 81 3.25 3.90 -14.45
C VAL A 81 3.04 3.68 -12.96
N ARG A 82 1.76 3.75 -12.53
CA ARG A 82 1.34 3.37 -11.18
C ARG A 82 1.38 1.85 -11.07
N VAL A 83 2.18 1.33 -10.15
CA VAL A 83 2.34 -0.14 -10.02
C VAL A 83 1.21 -0.76 -9.19
N PHE A 84 0.66 -0.01 -8.24
CA PHE A 84 -0.28 -0.53 -7.23
C PHE A 84 -1.57 0.29 -7.12
N SER A 85 -1.84 1.21 -8.05
CA SER A 85 -3.01 2.10 -7.99
C SER A 85 -3.57 2.41 -9.37
N GLY A 86 -4.75 3.03 -9.42
CA GLY A 86 -5.48 3.24 -10.67
C GLY A 86 -5.93 1.93 -11.28
N ASP A 87 -5.52 1.64 -12.50
CA ASP A 87 -5.80 0.37 -13.19
C ASP A 87 -5.09 -0.84 -12.55
N ALA A 88 -3.98 -0.62 -11.83
CA ALA A 88 -3.21 -1.67 -11.16
C ALA A 88 -3.53 -1.76 -9.65
N ASN A 89 -4.70 -1.26 -9.24
CA ASN A 89 -5.10 -1.24 -7.83
C ASN A 89 -5.16 -2.65 -7.23
N ASP A 90 -5.56 -3.65 -8.01
CA ASP A 90 -5.66 -5.06 -7.62
C ASP A 90 -4.31 -5.75 -7.37
N GLN A 91 -3.19 -5.10 -7.72
CA GLN A 91 -1.84 -5.58 -7.43
C GLN A 91 -1.41 -5.30 -5.98
N SER A 92 -2.12 -4.40 -5.30
CA SER A 92 -1.84 -4.01 -3.92
C SER A 92 -2.48 -4.97 -2.92
N ARG A 93 -1.84 -5.12 -1.75
CA ARG A 93 -2.38 -5.88 -0.61
C ARG A 93 -2.92 -5.01 0.51
N TRP A 94 -2.70 -3.70 0.46
CA TRP A 94 -3.19 -2.77 1.47
C TRP A 94 -3.82 -1.53 0.86
N GLY A 95 -5.07 -1.33 1.23
CA GLY A 95 -5.85 -0.16 0.89
C GLY A 95 -6.76 0.27 2.03
N ALA A 96 -7.46 1.37 1.81
CA ALA A 96 -8.54 1.84 2.66
C ALA A 96 -9.86 1.73 1.89
N CYS A 97 -10.94 1.35 2.59
CA CYS A 97 -12.28 1.43 2.01
C CYS A 97 -12.69 2.89 1.89
N VAL A 98 -12.84 3.37 0.65
CA VAL A 98 -13.17 4.75 0.34
C VAL A 98 -14.53 4.81 -0.35
N GLN A 99 -15.39 5.71 0.11
CA GLN A 99 -16.61 6.07 -0.60
C GLN A 99 -16.26 6.96 -1.80
N THR A 100 -16.05 6.35 -2.97
CA THR A 100 -15.44 7.03 -4.13
C THR A 100 -16.27 8.19 -4.68
N GLU A 101 -17.58 8.20 -4.45
CA GLU A 101 -18.46 9.31 -4.83
C GLU A 101 -18.22 10.60 -4.02
N LEU A 102 -17.60 10.49 -2.84
CA LEU A 102 -17.22 11.65 -2.03
C LEU A 102 -15.82 12.19 -2.38
N VAL A 103 -15.05 11.45 -3.19
CA VAL A 103 -13.74 11.91 -3.65
C VAL A 103 -13.98 12.93 -4.78
N PRO A 104 -13.57 14.21 -4.61
CA PRO A 104 -13.71 15.18 -5.68
C PRO A 104 -12.98 14.70 -6.92
N ALA A 105 -13.55 14.88 -8.11
CA ALA A 105 -12.92 14.46 -9.37
C ALA A 105 -11.51 15.06 -9.59
N SER A 106 -11.20 16.20 -8.96
CA SER A 106 -9.88 16.83 -8.99
C SER A 106 -8.85 16.19 -8.05
N ALA A 107 -9.29 15.35 -7.12
CA ALA A 107 -8.49 14.70 -6.08
C ALA A 107 -8.51 13.16 -6.18
N GLY A 108 -9.32 12.63 -7.11
CA GLY A 108 -9.42 11.21 -7.42
C GLY A 108 -8.66 10.83 -8.68
N LEU A 109 -8.24 9.57 -8.74
CA LEU A 109 -7.72 8.91 -9.91
C LEU A 109 -8.84 8.74 -10.94
N PRO A 110 -8.64 9.15 -12.20
CA PRO A 110 -9.69 9.10 -13.22
C PRO A 110 -10.12 7.67 -13.57
N GLU A 111 -9.27 6.67 -13.32
CA GLU A 111 -9.50 5.27 -13.67
C GLU A 111 -10.58 4.62 -12.77
N ASN A 112 -10.57 4.96 -11.48
CA ASN A 112 -11.35 4.23 -10.48
C ASN A 112 -11.99 5.10 -9.38
N GLY A 113 -11.77 6.42 -9.41
CA GLY A 113 -12.29 7.35 -8.40
C GLY A 113 -11.60 7.27 -7.03
N CYS A 114 -10.59 6.42 -6.86
CA CYS A 114 -9.82 6.35 -5.63
C CYS A 114 -9.04 7.64 -5.39
N PRO A 115 -8.78 8.05 -4.14
CA PRO A 115 -7.92 9.20 -3.87
C PRO A 115 -6.52 8.96 -4.42
N VAL A 116 -5.83 10.04 -4.82
CA VAL A 116 -4.44 9.94 -5.30
C VAL A 116 -3.54 9.45 -4.17
N PRO A 117 -2.84 8.30 -4.33
CA PRO A 117 -1.86 7.84 -3.35
C PRO A 117 -0.63 8.74 -3.35
N CYS A 118 -0.02 8.90 -2.19
CA CYS A 118 1.16 9.73 -2.00
C CYS A 118 2.08 9.19 -0.90
N ASN A 119 3.34 9.63 -0.90
CA ASN A 119 4.30 9.28 0.14
C ASN A 119 4.36 10.39 1.22
N PRO A 120 3.90 10.13 2.46
CA PRO A 120 3.90 11.12 3.55
C PRO A 120 5.29 11.60 3.97
N THR A 121 6.35 10.84 3.68
CA THR A 121 7.74 11.22 3.97
C THR A 121 8.38 12.00 2.82
N ALA A 122 7.65 12.24 1.73
CA ALA A 122 8.16 13.01 0.61
C ALA A 122 8.37 14.48 0.99
N SER A 123 9.28 15.15 0.27
CA SER A 123 9.45 16.59 0.42
C SER A 123 8.16 17.35 0.05
N ALA A 124 8.02 18.58 0.54
CA ALA A 124 6.88 19.44 0.21
C ALA A 124 6.73 19.64 -1.31
N ALA A 125 7.83 19.76 -2.06
CA ALA A 125 7.80 19.92 -3.51
C ALA A 125 7.31 18.65 -4.23
N GLN A 126 7.70 17.46 -3.76
CA GLN A 126 7.20 16.19 -4.29
C GLN A 126 5.74 15.97 -3.94
N THR A 127 5.33 16.36 -2.73
CA THR A 127 3.94 16.34 -2.29
C THR A 127 3.09 17.25 -3.16
N GLU A 128 3.51 18.50 -3.39
CA GLU A 128 2.80 19.43 -4.27
C GLU A 128 2.73 18.93 -5.72
N ALA A 129 3.79 18.31 -6.23
CA ALA A 129 3.79 17.70 -7.56
C ALA A 129 2.82 16.52 -7.67
N THR A 130 2.60 15.78 -6.59
CA THR A 130 1.74 14.57 -6.56
C THR A 130 0.29 14.91 -6.25
N CYS A 131 0.08 15.73 -5.23
CA CYS A 131 -1.23 16.04 -4.63
C CYS A 131 -1.80 17.39 -5.09
N GLY A 132 -1.01 18.21 -5.76
CA GLY A 132 -1.36 19.57 -6.13
C GLY A 132 -1.04 20.60 -5.03
N ALA A 133 -1.09 21.87 -5.43
CA ALA A 133 -0.77 23.00 -4.56
C ALA A 133 -1.67 23.07 -3.32
N GLY A 134 -1.05 23.14 -2.14
CA GLY A 134 -1.75 23.28 -0.86
C GLY A 134 -2.42 22.01 -0.33
N ALA A 135 -2.27 20.87 -1.00
CA ALA A 135 -2.73 19.59 -0.50
C ALA A 135 -1.76 19.00 0.54
N LEU A 136 -2.28 18.17 1.45
CA LEU A 136 -1.48 17.38 2.37
C LEU A 136 -1.35 15.95 1.85
N CYS A 137 -0.22 15.30 2.12
CA CYS A 137 -0.09 13.86 2.02
C CYS A 137 -0.09 13.26 3.42
N CYS A 138 -1.11 12.47 3.76
CA CYS A 138 -1.23 11.91 5.09
C CYS A 138 -1.17 10.39 5.06
N GLN A 139 -0.43 9.85 6.04
CA GLN A 139 -0.28 8.42 6.26
C GLN A 139 -1.63 7.74 6.41
N ALA A 140 -1.80 6.63 5.70
CA ALA A 140 -3.06 5.91 5.68
C ALA A 140 -3.20 4.94 6.88
N PHE A 141 -2.12 4.27 7.31
CA PHE A 141 -2.17 3.22 8.36
C PHE A 141 -1.08 3.43 9.41
N GLU A 142 -1.27 2.95 10.65
CA GLU A 142 -0.20 2.98 11.66
C GLU A 142 0.94 2.04 11.26
N LEU A 143 2.15 2.39 11.69
CA LEU A 143 3.25 1.44 11.72
C LEU A 143 3.07 0.50 12.90
N THR A 144 3.49 -0.74 12.70
CA THR A 144 3.65 -1.73 13.75
C THR A 144 5.14 -1.93 14.06
N ALA A 145 5.45 -2.61 15.17
CA ALA A 145 6.82 -2.97 15.47
C ALA A 145 7.44 -3.92 14.42
N ALA A 146 6.61 -4.71 13.72
CA ALA A 146 7.08 -5.61 12.66
C ALA A 146 7.54 -4.85 11.40
N ASP A 147 7.10 -3.61 11.21
CA ASP A 147 7.49 -2.75 10.09
C ASP A 147 8.87 -2.10 10.25
N CYS A 148 9.55 -2.34 11.38
CA CYS A 148 10.78 -1.68 11.75
C CYS A 148 12.02 -2.53 11.44
N VAL A 149 13.11 -1.87 11.07
CA VAL A 149 14.46 -2.45 10.91
C VAL A 149 15.46 -1.70 11.78
N GLU A 150 16.49 -2.39 12.27
CA GLU A 150 17.61 -1.79 13.00
C GLU A 150 18.79 -1.58 12.05
N ASP A 151 19.27 -0.35 11.92
CA ASP A 151 20.36 0.01 10.99
C ASP A 151 21.69 0.37 11.67
N GLY A 152 21.77 0.13 12.98
CA GLY A 152 22.92 0.45 13.82
C GLY A 152 22.92 1.88 14.40
N GLU A 153 22.06 2.77 13.92
CA GLU A 153 21.76 4.07 14.55
C GLU A 153 20.48 4.02 15.39
N GLY A 154 19.59 3.08 15.07
CA GLY A 154 18.40 2.74 15.85
C GLY A 154 17.39 1.94 15.02
N TRP A 155 16.18 1.82 15.57
CA TRP A 155 15.02 1.32 14.86
C TRP A 155 14.40 2.40 14.00
N ARG A 156 14.11 2.08 12.74
CA ARG A 156 13.38 2.94 11.81
C ARG A 156 12.46 2.12 10.90
N PRO A 157 11.49 2.75 10.22
CA PRO A 157 10.63 2.04 9.28
C PRO A 157 11.42 1.42 8.12
N ALA A 158 11.00 0.24 7.68
CA ALA A 158 11.59 -0.47 6.55
C ALA A 158 11.28 0.21 5.21
N THR A 159 12.23 0.14 4.28
CA THR A 159 12.14 0.72 2.95
C THR A 159 12.68 -0.25 1.91
N GLY A 160 12.38 0.01 0.63
CA GLY A 160 12.92 -0.74 -0.49
C GLY A 160 14.45 -0.84 -0.50
N ALA A 161 15.15 0.18 0.01
CA ALA A 161 16.61 0.19 0.08
C ALA A 161 17.20 -0.79 1.11
N ASP A 162 16.38 -1.28 2.04
CA ASP A 162 16.78 -2.24 3.07
C ASP A 162 16.81 -3.67 2.55
N VAL A 163 16.26 -3.93 1.37
CA VAL A 163 16.20 -5.26 0.78
C VAL A 163 17.34 -5.44 -0.24
N PRO A 164 18.12 -6.53 -0.17
CA PRO A 164 18.08 -7.62 0.81
C PRO A 164 19.04 -7.42 2.01
N ALA A 165 19.57 -6.21 2.21
CA ALA A 165 20.71 -5.96 3.10
C ALA A 165 20.37 -6.09 4.59
N LEU A 166 19.20 -5.62 5.01
CA LEU A 166 18.73 -5.60 6.40
C LEU A 166 17.44 -6.41 6.60
N THR A 167 16.63 -6.56 5.55
CA THR A 167 15.36 -7.28 5.59
C THR A 167 15.03 -7.89 4.21
N SER A 168 13.86 -8.51 4.11
CA SER A 168 13.24 -9.04 2.90
C SER A 168 11.81 -8.52 2.77
N TRP A 169 11.24 -8.54 1.57
CA TRP A 169 9.80 -8.33 1.36
C TRP A 169 8.99 -9.64 1.38
N ASP A 170 9.50 -10.69 2.03
CA ASP A 170 8.78 -11.96 2.21
C ASP A 170 7.41 -11.74 2.88
N ALA A 171 6.43 -12.62 2.63
CA ALA A 171 5.06 -12.42 3.10
C ALA A 171 4.84 -12.38 4.62
N GLN A 172 5.86 -12.77 5.39
CA GLN A 172 5.87 -12.68 6.86
C GLN A 172 6.73 -11.52 7.37
N ALA A 173 7.37 -10.77 6.48
CA ALA A 173 8.23 -9.65 6.80
C ALA A 173 7.45 -8.35 6.63
N HIS A 174 7.32 -7.61 7.73
CA HIS A 174 6.59 -6.35 7.85
C HIS A 174 5.07 -6.51 7.71
N ASP A 175 4.32 -6.05 8.71
CA ASP A 175 2.86 -6.21 8.73
C ASP A 175 2.19 -5.38 7.62
N THR A 176 2.82 -4.29 7.19
CA THR A 176 2.20 -3.29 6.33
C THR A 176 2.94 -3.08 5.01
N HIS A 177 3.61 -4.11 4.47
CA HIS A 177 4.22 -4.03 3.14
C HIS A 177 3.22 -4.24 2.00
N GLN A 178 3.42 -3.55 0.87
CA GLN A 178 2.44 -3.56 -0.24
C GLN A 178 2.56 -4.70 -1.22
N ASP A 179 3.74 -5.29 -1.33
CA ASP A 179 4.02 -6.35 -2.28
C ASP A 179 4.69 -7.55 -1.61
N PRO A 180 3.93 -8.33 -0.84
CA PRO A 180 4.42 -9.55 -0.22
C PRO A 180 4.98 -10.53 -1.25
N GLY A 181 6.28 -10.83 -1.13
CA GLY A 181 7.00 -11.70 -2.04
C GLY A 181 7.36 -11.07 -3.39
N LEU A 182 7.23 -9.75 -3.55
CA LEU A 182 7.57 -9.00 -4.78
C LEU A 182 6.75 -9.38 -6.03
N VAL A 183 5.61 -10.04 -5.86
CA VAL A 183 4.82 -10.60 -6.97
C VAL A 183 4.42 -9.52 -7.98
N ALA A 184 3.94 -8.37 -7.51
CA ALA A 184 3.51 -7.28 -8.38
C ALA A 184 4.68 -6.58 -9.06
N CYS A 185 5.77 -6.32 -8.34
CA CYS A 185 6.99 -5.73 -8.91
C CYS A 185 7.63 -6.65 -9.96
N GLU A 186 7.66 -7.96 -9.73
CA GLU A 186 8.14 -8.94 -10.70
C GLU A 186 7.27 -8.99 -11.96
N ALA A 187 5.95 -9.00 -11.79
CA ALA A 187 4.99 -8.95 -12.88
C ALA A 187 5.13 -7.65 -13.70
N PHE A 188 5.26 -6.51 -13.02
CA PHE A 188 5.48 -5.21 -13.65
C PHE A 188 6.80 -5.16 -14.43
N ALA A 189 7.88 -5.69 -13.85
CA ALA A 189 9.21 -5.70 -14.44
C ALA A 189 9.27 -6.55 -15.72
N ALA A 190 8.44 -7.59 -15.82
CA ALA A 190 8.37 -8.48 -16.98
C ALA A 190 9.76 -9.03 -17.39
N GLY A 191 10.59 -9.35 -16.40
CA GLY A 191 11.95 -9.85 -16.58
C GLY A 191 13.03 -8.78 -16.79
N ASP A 192 12.70 -7.48 -16.75
CA ASP A 192 13.68 -6.39 -16.77
C ASP A 192 14.22 -6.10 -15.36
N PRO A 193 15.50 -6.40 -15.07
CA PRO A 193 16.07 -6.20 -13.74
C PRO A 193 16.06 -4.74 -13.29
N ALA A 194 16.21 -3.77 -14.21
CA ALA A 194 16.24 -2.36 -13.86
C ALA A 194 14.85 -1.87 -13.43
N ARG A 195 13.79 -2.38 -14.06
CA ARG A 195 12.41 -2.07 -13.66
C ARG A 195 12.03 -2.73 -12.33
N LEU A 196 12.51 -3.95 -12.09
CA LEU A 196 12.34 -4.62 -10.80
C LEU A 196 13.03 -3.82 -9.68
N GLU A 197 14.30 -3.47 -9.87
CA GLU A 197 15.05 -2.65 -8.90
C GLU A 197 14.37 -1.30 -8.65
N ALA A 198 13.91 -0.62 -9.71
CA ALA A 198 13.20 0.66 -9.58
C ALA A 198 11.85 0.55 -8.86
N CYS A 199 11.16 -0.60 -8.99
CA CYS A 199 9.93 -0.89 -8.28
C CYS A 199 10.21 -1.17 -6.81
N VAL A 200 11.12 -2.12 -6.52
CA VAL A 200 11.50 -2.51 -5.15
C VAL A 200 12.01 -1.31 -4.37
N ALA A 201 12.84 -0.45 -4.98
CA ALA A 201 13.40 0.73 -4.32
C ALA A 201 12.35 1.76 -3.86
N GLN A 202 11.13 1.70 -4.40
CA GLN A 202 10.02 2.58 -4.03
C GLN A 202 9.05 1.94 -3.04
N LEU A 203 9.16 0.63 -2.80
CA LEU A 203 8.36 -0.05 -1.80
C LEU A 203 8.69 0.48 -0.40
N GLY A 204 7.69 0.44 0.46
CA GLY A 204 7.81 0.82 1.85
C GLY A 204 6.66 0.24 2.68
N VAL A 205 6.75 0.49 3.98
CA VAL A 205 5.71 0.18 4.96
C VAL A 205 4.76 1.36 5.15
N ALA A 206 3.84 1.28 6.11
CA ALA A 206 2.76 2.25 6.29
C ALA A 206 3.17 3.73 6.27
N ASN A 207 4.34 4.11 6.80
CA ASN A 207 4.78 5.52 6.83
C ASN A 207 5.02 6.15 5.46
N GLN A 208 5.29 5.35 4.43
CA GLN A 208 5.50 5.81 3.05
C GLN A 208 4.22 5.74 2.20
N ARG A 209 3.08 5.42 2.80
CA ARG A 209 1.82 5.14 2.11
C ARG A 209 0.71 6.00 2.68
N GLY A 210 -0.03 6.63 1.80
CA GLY A 210 -0.96 7.67 2.19
C GLY A 210 -1.84 8.14 1.06
N PHE A 211 -2.69 9.10 1.37
CA PHE A 211 -3.57 9.73 0.39
C PHE A 211 -3.42 11.25 0.40
N CYS A 212 -3.55 11.82 -0.79
CA CYS A 212 -3.66 13.26 -0.95
C CYS A 212 -4.98 13.76 -0.36
N LEU A 213 -4.90 14.68 0.59
CA LEU A 213 -6.03 15.43 1.09
C LEU A 213 -6.08 16.81 0.44
N ALA A 214 -6.88 16.94 -0.62
CA ALA A 214 -7.12 18.21 -1.28
C ALA A 214 -8.28 18.95 -0.59
N GLY A 215 -8.03 20.16 -0.08
CA GLY A 215 -9.09 21.11 0.30
C GLY A 215 -10.02 20.72 1.46
N ALA A 216 -9.74 19.62 2.19
CA ALA A 216 -10.68 19.02 3.14
C ALA A 216 -10.75 19.71 4.53
N GLY A 217 -10.18 20.91 4.72
CA GLY A 217 -10.13 21.54 6.05
C GLY A 217 -9.32 20.77 7.11
N ALA A 218 -8.72 19.63 6.75
CA ALA A 218 -7.71 18.95 7.54
C ALA A 218 -6.46 19.85 7.59
N VAL A 219 -6.15 20.36 8.78
CA VAL A 219 -5.03 21.28 8.96
C VAL A 219 -3.73 20.52 9.25
N VAL A 220 -3.81 19.29 9.75
CA VAL A 220 -2.65 18.49 10.20
C VAL A 220 -2.90 16.99 10.02
N CYS A 221 -1.94 16.25 9.48
CA CYS A 221 -1.97 14.78 9.44
C CYS A 221 -1.68 14.20 10.84
N PRO A 222 -2.33 13.10 11.26
CA PRO A 222 -2.12 12.54 12.61
C PRO A 222 -0.69 12.10 12.89
N ALA A 223 -0.05 11.43 11.94
CA ALA A 223 1.37 11.07 12.05
C ALA A 223 2.32 12.28 12.10
N ALA A 224 1.85 13.48 11.71
CA ALA A 224 2.64 14.71 11.77
C ALA A 224 2.43 15.51 13.07
N GLN A 225 1.60 15.02 14.00
CA GLN A 225 1.39 15.67 15.28
C GLN A 225 2.64 15.54 16.16
N PRO A 226 3.11 16.59 16.85
CA PRO A 226 4.34 16.52 17.66
C PRO A 226 4.32 15.52 18.83
N SER A 227 3.13 15.05 19.23
CA SER A 227 2.95 14.05 20.29
C SER A 227 2.77 12.64 19.77
N TYR A 228 2.70 12.46 18.44
CA TYR A 228 2.67 11.14 17.85
C TYR A 228 4.07 10.55 17.92
N VAL A 229 4.16 9.31 18.41
CA VAL A 229 5.37 8.51 18.46
C VAL A 229 5.04 7.24 17.69
N ASP A 230 5.77 6.97 16.61
CA ASP A 230 5.51 5.77 15.83
C ASP A 230 6.10 4.52 16.50
N ALA A 231 5.69 3.34 16.04
CA ALA A 231 6.12 2.08 16.64
C ALA A 231 7.65 1.87 16.57
N CYS A 232 8.33 2.39 15.56
CA CYS A 232 9.78 2.27 15.43
C CYS A 232 10.50 3.25 16.36
N GLU A 233 9.99 4.47 16.50
CA GLU A 233 10.46 5.43 17.50
C GLU A 233 10.32 4.88 18.91
N ALA A 234 9.18 4.25 19.23
CA ALA A 234 8.93 3.63 20.54
C ALA A 234 9.91 2.48 20.87
N LEU A 235 10.50 1.81 19.87
CA LEU A 235 11.51 0.77 20.08
C LEU A 235 12.89 1.34 20.46
N ASN A 236 13.11 2.65 20.29
CA ASN A 236 14.37 3.31 20.64
C ASN A 236 14.41 3.86 22.08
N GLU A 237 13.30 3.78 22.82
CA GLU A 237 13.18 4.24 24.22
C GLU A 237 13.57 3.18 25.26
#